data_AF-A0A1J6KH81-F1
#
_entry.id   AF-A0A1J6KH81-F1
#
_cell.length_a   1.000
_cell.length_b   1.000
_cell.length_c   1.000
_cell.angle_alpha   90.00
_cell.angle_beta   90.00
_cell.angle_gamma   90.00
#
_symmetry.space_group_name_H-M   'P 1'
#
loop_
_entity.id
_entity.type
_entity.pdbx_description
1 polymer ?
#
loop_
_entity_poly.entity_id
_entity_poly.type
_entity_poly.pdbx_seq_one_letter_code
_entity_poly.pdbx_strand_id
1 'polypeptide(L)'
;MLSKNRVSMAVLLFLVAFLVMAQGTMPESCAFTAMPFRYNYYEEQCERDVGEMVWSTMHRIVAMQHNAPAQLLRLLFHDCFIGGCDASVLLANSSKNGTVEREAIPNRTLKGFSFIDMIKDEIEEACPGVVSCSDILVLATRVASF
;
A
#
# COMPACT_ATOMS: atom_id res chain seq x y z
N MET A 1 -60.08 36.10 -0.45
CA MET A 1 -59.79 34.67 -0.74
C MET A 1 -58.32 34.39 -1.14
N LEU A 2 -57.49 35.38 -1.47
CA LEU A 2 -56.07 35.19 -1.85
C LEU A 2 -55.09 34.91 -0.67
N SER A 3 -55.51 35.15 0.58
CA SER A 3 -54.65 34.99 1.78
C SER A 3 -54.57 33.53 2.27
N LYS A 4 -55.70 32.79 2.29
CA LYS A 4 -55.75 31.38 2.72
C LYS A 4 -54.89 30.46 1.85
N ASN A 5 -54.90 30.67 0.53
CA ASN A 5 -54.10 29.89 -0.42
C ASN A 5 -52.60 30.19 -0.31
N ARG A 6 -52.24 31.44 0.00
CA ARG A 6 -50.84 31.84 0.23
C ARG A 6 -50.27 31.29 1.54
N VAL A 7 -51.06 31.29 2.60
CA VAL A 7 -50.68 30.68 3.89
C VAL A 7 -50.59 29.17 3.76
N SER A 8 -51.55 28.53 3.09
CA SER A 8 -51.52 27.07 2.87
C SER A 8 -50.34 26.64 1.99
N MET A 9 -49.99 27.43 0.96
CA MET A 9 -48.80 27.17 0.13
C MET A 9 -47.50 27.40 0.90
N ALA A 10 -47.43 28.42 1.76
CA ALA A 10 -46.24 28.68 2.59
C ALA A 10 -46.03 27.58 3.64
N VAL A 11 -47.10 27.08 4.27
CA VAL A 11 -47.03 25.95 5.22
C VAL A 11 -46.61 24.67 4.49
N LEU A 12 -47.15 24.41 3.30
CA LEU A 12 -46.76 23.25 2.50
C LEU A 12 -45.27 23.32 2.11
N LEU A 13 -44.79 24.49 1.68
CA LEU A 13 -43.38 24.71 1.35
C LEU A 13 -42.46 24.53 2.58
N PHE A 14 -42.87 25.02 3.75
CA PHE A 14 -42.12 24.80 4.99
C PHE A 14 -42.08 23.33 5.40
N LEU A 15 -43.19 22.60 5.28
CA LEU A 15 -43.24 21.17 5.61
C LEU A 15 -42.39 20.33 4.64
N VAL A 16 -42.42 20.65 3.35
CA VAL A 16 -41.56 20.01 2.35
C VAL A 16 -40.09 20.32 2.62
N ALA A 17 -39.73 21.56 2.94
CA ALA A 17 -38.37 21.93 3.31
C ALA A 17 -37.90 21.17 4.57
N PHE A 18 -38.75 21.02 5.59
CA PHE A 18 -38.43 20.28 6.80
C PHE A 18 -38.23 18.77 6.54
N LEU A 19 -39.05 18.18 5.67
CA LEU A 19 -38.91 16.79 5.21
C LEU A 19 -37.63 16.55 4.40
N VAL A 20 -37.21 17.50 3.56
CA VAL A 20 -35.96 17.42 2.79
C VAL A 20 -34.74 17.52 3.72
N MET A 21 -34.78 18.36 4.75
CA MET A 21 -33.67 18.49 5.72
C MET A 21 -33.62 17.32 6.72
N ALA A 22 -34.73 16.63 6.97
CA ALA A 22 -34.77 15.43 7.80
C ALA A 22 -34.20 14.18 7.09
N GLN A 23 -34.11 14.20 5.76
CA GLN A 23 -33.32 13.24 4.99
C GLN A 23 -31.87 13.71 4.97
N GLY A 24 -31.24 13.71 6.15
CA GLY A 24 -29.79 13.71 6.25
C GLY A 24 -29.27 12.44 5.60
N THR A 25 -29.13 12.48 4.27
CA THR A 25 -28.33 11.50 3.53
C THR A 25 -26.89 11.80 3.90
N MET A 26 -26.44 11.14 4.96
CA MET A 26 -25.02 10.87 5.12
C MET A 26 -24.59 10.27 3.77
N PRO A 27 -23.59 10.80 3.06
CA PRO A 27 -23.01 10.05 1.97
C PRO A 27 -22.66 8.68 2.55
N GLU A 28 -23.08 7.62 1.88
CA GLU A 28 -22.56 6.28 2.15
C GLU A 28 -21.06 6.46 2.29
N SER A 29 -20.57 6.20 3.50
CA SER A 29 -19.15 6.07 3.79
C SER A 29 -18.58 5.28 2.62
N CYS A 30 -17.60 5.85 1.91
CA CYS A 30 -16.86 5.13 0.89
C CYS A 30 -16.48 3.79 1.52
N ALA A 31 -17.15 2.71 1.11
CA ALA A 31 -16.68 1.38 1.39
C ALA A 31 -15.38 1.29 0.62
N PHE A 32 -14.27 1.59 1.27
CA PHE A 32 -12.97 1.16 0.81
C PHE A 32 -13.01 -0.36 0.85
N THR A 33 -13.46 -0.97 -0.23
CA THR A 33 -13.24 -2.39 -0.48
C THR A 33 -11.74 -2.55 -0.66
N ALA A 34 -11.02 -2.62 0.47
CA ALA A 34 -9.68 -3.17 0.49
C ALA A 34 -9.81 -4.56 -0.13
N MET A 35 -9.30 -4.73 -1.35
CA MET A 35 -9.18 -6.06 -1.94
C MET A 35 -8.35 -6.87 -0.93
N PRO A 36 -8.88 -7.96 -0.35
CA PRO A 36 -8.15 -8.69 0.66
C PRO A 36 -6.89 -9.27 0.01
N PHE A 37 -5.76 -9.14 0.69
CA PHE A 37 -4.55 -9.89 0.32
C PHE A 37 -4.88 -11.38 0.24
N ARG A 38 -4.33 -12.05 -0.77
CA ARG A 38 -4.51 -13.50 -0.96
C ARG A 38 -3.15 -14.17 -0.95
N TYR A 39 -3.07 -15.31 -0.30
CA TYR A 39 -1.93 -16.20 -0.51
C TYR A 39 -1.86 -16.62 -1.97
N ASN A 40 -0.65 -16.93 -2.43
CA ASN A 40 -0.43 -17.45 -3.78
C ASN A 40 -0.91 -16.50 -4.88
N TYR A 41 -0.90 -15.19 -4.61
CA TYR A 41 -1.41 -14.17 -5.53
C TYR A 41 -0.74 -14.20 -6.91
N TYR A 42 0.51 -14.68 -7.02
CA TYR A 42 1.32 -14.67 -8.23
C TYR A 42 1.38 -16.00 -9.00
N GLU A 43 0.71 -17.07 -8.54
CA GLU A 43 0.82 -18.41 -9.14
C GLU A 43 0.33 -18.48 -10.60
N GLU A 44 -0.62 -17.64 -10.98
CA GLU A 44 -1.20 -17.64 -12.34
C GLU A 44 -0.54 -16.60 -13.27
N GLN A 45 0.23 -15.66 -12.73
CA GLN A 45 0.81 -14.53 -13.46
C GLN A 45 2.30 -14.71 -13.77
N CYS A 46 2.97 -15.61 -13.05
CA CYS A 46 4.40 -15.85 -13.17
C CYS A 46 4.64 -17.36 -13.32
N GLU A 47 5.32 -17.78 -14.39
CA GLU A 47 5.57 -19.20 -14.66
C GLU A 47 6.49 -19.84 -13.61
N ARG A 48 7.35 -19.04 -12.97
CA ARG A 48 8.24 -19.49 -11.91
C ARG A 48 7.66 -19.15 -10.54
N ASP A 49 7.93 -20.02 -9.56
CA ASP A 49 7.49 -19.80 -8.18
C ASP A 49 8.23 -18.60 -7.57
N VAL A 50 7.50 -17.51 -7.31
CA VAL A 50 8.05 -16.28 -6.74
C VAL A 50 8.64 -16.52 -5.35
N GLY A 51 8.01 -17.38 -4.54
CA GLY A 51 8.51 -17.72 -3.21
C GLY A 51 9.87 -18.42 -3.26
N GLU A 52 10.05 -19.33 -4.21
CA GLU A 52 11.31 -20.05 -4.45
C GLU A 52 12.42 -19.10 -4.92
N MET A 53 12.12 -18.20 -5.87
CA MET A 53 13.11 -17.22 -6.35
C MET A 53 13.57 -16.27 -5.23
N VAL A 54 12.62 -15.79 -4.41
CA VAL A 54 12.93 -14.97 -3.23
C VAL A 54 13.74 -15.79 -2.22
N TRP A 55 13.37 -17.05 -1.96
CA TRP A 55 14.05 -17.96 -1.04
C TRP A 55 15.51 -18.19 -1.44
N SER A 56 15.74 -18.58 -2.69
CA SER A 56 17.06 -18.84 -3.27
C SER A 56 17.97 -17.61 -3.16
N THR A 57 17.45 -16.45 -3.58
CA THR A 57 18.22 -15.19 -3.55
C THR A 57 18.52 -14.74 -2.12
N MET A 58 17.56 -14.84 -1.21
CA MET A 58 17.76 -14.49 0.19
C MET A 58 18.75 -15.41 0.90
N HIS A 59 18.76 -16.70 0.59
CA HIS A 59 19.77 -17.62 1.14
C HIS A 59 21.19 -17.18 0.79
N ARG A 60 21.42 -16.77 -0.46
CA ARG A 60 22.70 -16.21 -0.92
C ARG A 60 23.04 -14.90 -0.19
N ILE A 61 22.06 -14.03 0.01
CA ILE A 61 22.23 -12.76 0.74
C ILE A 61 22.63 -13.01 2.20
N VAL A 62 21.91 -13.87 2.92
CA VAL A 62 22.16 -14.17 4.33
C VAL A 62 23.51 -14.85 4.54
N ALA A 63 23.92 -15.72 3.60
CA ALA A 63 25.25 -16.33 3.62
C ALA A 63 26.39 -15.30 3.54
N MET A 64 26.17 -14.18 2.85
CA MET A 64 27.16 -13.09 2.71
C MET A 64 27.01 -12.01 3.79
N GLN A 65 25.78 -11.76 4.25
CA GLN A 65 25.45 -10.72 5.23
C GLN A 65 24.51 -11.26 6.31
N HIS A 66 25.07 -11.76 7.41
CA HIS A 66 24.31 -12.30 8.54
C HIS A 66 23.33 -11.31 9.18
N ASN A 67 23.58 -10.00 9.04
CA ASN A 67 22.68 -8.96 9.56
C ASN A 67 21.51 -8.62 8.61
N ALA A 68 21.38 -9.27 7.46
CA ALA A 68 20.32 -9.01 6.49
C ALA A 68 18.90 -9.12 7.08
N PRO A 69 18.56 -10.11 7.93
CA PRO A 69 17.22 -10.22 8.50
C PRO A 69 16.82 -8.99 9.33
N ALA A 70 17.73 -8.50 10.18
CA ALA A 70 17.49 -7.32 11.00
C ALA A 70 17.32 -6.04 10.15
N GLN A 71 18.08 -5.92 9.07
CA GLN A 71 17.98 -4.78 8.15
C GLN A 71 16.64 -4.78 7.40
N LEU A 72 16.21 -5.93 6.87
CA LEU A 72 14.95 -6.08 6.16
C LEU A 72 13.74 -5.90 7.07
N LEU A 73 13.77 -6.47 8.28
CA LEU A 73 12.70 -6.29 9.26
C LEU A 73 12.49 -4.82 9.62
N ARG A 74 13.59 -4.08 9.83
CA ARG A 74 13.52 -2.64 10.08
C ARG A 74 13.02 -1.89 8.84
N LEU A 75 13.49 -2.23 7.64
CA LEU A 75 13.05 -1.61 6.40
C LEU A 75 11.54 -1.80 6.18
N LEU A 76 11.01 -3.02 6.37
CA LEU A 76 9.59 -3.34 6.29
C LEU A 76 8.78 -2.54 7.30
N PHE A 77 9.24 -2.44 8.54
CA PHE A 77 8.58 -1.62 9.55
C PHE A 77 8.47 -0.15 9.11
N HIS A 78 9.56 0.41 8.59
CA HIS A 78 9.58 1.81 8.15
C HIS A 78 8.70 2.06 6.92
N ASP A 79 8.55 1.10 6.02
CA ASP A 79 7.59 1.15 4.91
C ASP A 79 6.15 1.15 5.46
N CYS A 80 5.78 0.11 6.20
CA CYS A 80 4.40 -0.06 6.64
C CYS A 80 3.89 0.98 7.65
N PHE A 81 4.78 1.63 8.41
CA PHE A 81 4.38 2.53 9.50
C PHE A 81 3.95 3.92 9.00
N ILE A 82 4.41 4.35 7.83
CA ILE A 82 4.10 5.64 7.23
C ILE A 82 3.44 5.37 5.88
N GLY A 83 2.20 5.84 5.67
CA GLY A 83 1.54 5.67 4.36
C GLY A 83 1.03 4.27 4.04
N GLY A 84 1.62 3.22 4.63
CA GLY A 84 1.23 1.82 4.47
C GLY A 84 2.32 1.00 3.77
N CYS A 85 2.11 -0.30 3.60
CA CYS A 85 3.10 -1.18 2.96
C CYS A 85 3.06 -1.03 1.43
N ASP A 86 3.59 0.05 0.90
CA ASP A 86 3.50 0.44 -0.52
C ASP A 86 4.86 0.62 -1.22
N ALA A 87 5.96 0.25 -0.56
CA ALA A 87 7.32 0.39 -1.04
C ALA A 87 7.78 1.84 -1.31
N SER A 88 7.05 2.85 -0.81
CA SER A 88 7.40 4.26 -0.96
C SER A 88 8.77 4.59 -0.36
N VAL A 89 9.18 3.90 0.72
CA VAL A 89 10.51 4.07 1.34
C VAL A 89 11.67 3.65 0.44
N LEU A 90 11.42 2.83 -0.59
CA LEU A 90 12.46 2.35 -1.51
C LEU A 90 12.85 3.41 -2.55
N LEU A 91 12.00 4.40 -2.79
CA LEU A 91 12.20 5.44 -3.80
C LEU A 91 13.40 6.34 -3.43
N ALA A 92 14.36 6.44 -4.34
CA ALA A 92 15.59 7.22 -4.16
C ALA A 92 15.51 8.64 -4.73
N ASN A 93 14.54 8.93 -5.59
CA ASN A 93 14.35 10.26 -6.19
C ASN A 93 12.85 10.60 -6.29
N SER A 94 12.56 11.91 -6.33
CA SER A 94 11.20 12.40 -6.58
C SER A 94 11.17 13.08 -7.95
N SER A 95 10.15 12.74 -8.75
CA SER A 95 9.91 13.37 -10.05
C SER A 95 9.45 14.83 -9.95
N LYS A 96 8.96 15.26 -8.77
CA LYS A 96 8.32 16.56 -8.58
C LYS A 96 8.75 17.23 -7.28
N ASN A 97 9.95 17.80 -7.22
CA ASN A 97 10.42 18.72 -6.15
C ASN A 97 9.98 18.37 -4.70
N GLY A 98 9.87 17.09 -4.40
CA GLY A 98 9.36 16.58 -3.12
C GLY A 98 10.45 15.82 -2.40
N THR A 99 10.40 15.82 -1.07
CA THR A 99 11.27 14.98 -0.25
C THR A 99 10.81 13.52 -0.37
N VAL A 100 11.72 12.60 -0.69
CA VAL A 100 11.44 11.16 -0.64
C VAL A 100 11.52 10.65 0.79
N GLU A 101 10.72 9.66 1.13
CA GLU A 101 10.67 9.10 2.48
C GLU A 101 12.02 8.54 2.92
N ARG A 102 12.78 7.96 1.99
CA ARG A 102 14.13 7.46 2.20
C ARG A 102 15.09 8.48 2.80
N GLU A 103 14.90 9.76 2.49
CA GLU A 103 15.76 10.86 2.95
C GLU A 103 15.33 11.48 4.29
N ALA A 104 14.18 11.06 4.82
CA ALA A 104 13.74 11.47 6.14
C ALA A 104 14.79 11.11 7.19
N ILE A 105 15.01 11.97 8.17
CA ILE A 105 16.04 11.81 9.22
C ILE A 105 16.07 10.39 9.81
N PRO A 106 14.94 9.77 10.23
CA PRO A 106 14.97 8.39 10.76
C PRO A 106 15.36 7.33 9.71
N ASN A 107 15.09 7.60 8.42
CA ASN A 107 15.21 6.65 7.32
C ASN A 107 16.62 6.65 6.69
N ARG A 108 17.43 7.70 6.90
CA ARG A 108 18.82 7.79 6.40
C ARG A 108 19.73 6.66 6.87
N THR A 109 19.37 5.99 7.96
CA THR A 109 20.14 4.87 8.53
C THR A 109 19.64 3.51 8.11
N LEU A 110 18.56 3.45 7.32
CA LEU A 110 18.02 2.19 6.79
C LEU A 110 19.03 1.54 5.85
N LYS A 111 18.97 0.21 5.82
CA LYS A 111 19.81 -0.68 5.02
C LYS A 111 18.92 -1.76 4.41
N GLY A 112 19.48 -2.57 3.53
CA GLY A 112 18.76 -3.65 2.86
C GLY A 112 18.10 -3.28 1.53
N PHE A 113 18.18 -2.02 1.07
CA PHE A 113 17.68 -1.59 -0.25
C PHE A 113 18.24 -2.46 -1.39
N SER A 114 19.56 -2.70 -1.39
CA SER A 114 20.22 -3.51 -2.42
C SER A 114 19.79 -4.99 -2.40
N PHE A 115 19.27 -5.50 -1.28
CA PHE A 115 18.74 -6.86 -1.23
C PHE A 115 17.43 -6.95 -2.01
N ILE A 116 16.58 -5.93 -1.85
CA ILE A 116 15.33 -5.82 -2.61
C ILE A 116 15.63 -5.64 -4.09
N ASP A 117 16.60 -4.81 -4.46
CA ASP A 117 17.03 -4.63 -5.85
C ASP A 117 17.49 -5.96 -6.47
N MET A 118 18.38 -6.71 -5.80
CA MET A 118 18.85 -8.01 -6.29
C MET A 118 17.72 -9.03 -6.50
N ILE A 119 16.74 -9.07 -5.60
CA ILE A 119 15.58 -9.97 -5.72
C ILE A 119 14.67 -9.51 -6.85
N LYS A 120 14.46 -8.20 -6.96
CA LYS A 120 13.63 -7.61 -8.01
C LYS A 120 14.23 -7.89 -9.39
N ASP A 121 15.54 -7.74 -9.55
CA ASP A 121 16.25 -8.02 -10.80
C ASP A 121 16.04 -9.49 -11.23
N GLU A 122 16.25 -10.45 -10.33
CA GLU A 122 16.01 -11.89 -10.59
C GLU A 122 14.54 -12.17 -10.99
N ILE A 123 13.58 -11.55 -10.30
CA ILE A 123 12.15 -11.73 -10.59
C ILE A 123 11.78 -11.10 -11.93
N GLU A 124 12.31 -9.93 -12.28
CA GLU A 124 12.02 -9.26 -13.55
C GLU A 124 12.58 -10.02 -14.76
N GLU A 125 13.67 -10.78 -14.59
CA GLU A 125 14.16 -11.71 -15.61
C GLU A 125 13.18 -12.84 -15.91
N ALA A 126 12.45 -13.31 -14.89
CA ALA A 126 11.45 -14.37 -15.03
C ALA A 126 10.07 -13.85 -15.44
N CYS A 127 9.62 -12.75 -14.82
CA CYS A 127 8.23 -12.29 -14.83
C CYS A 127 8.16 -10.75 -14.83
N PRO A 128 8.41 -10.10 -15.97
CA PRO A 128 8.60 -8.65 -16.05
C PRO A 128 7.31 -7.88 -15.71
N GLY A 129 7.42 -6.91 -14.81
CA GLY A 129 6.34 -6.01 -14.41
C GLY A 129 5.21 -6.67 -13.61
N VAL A 130 5.39 -7.89 -13.12
CA VAL A 130 4.34 -8.65 -12.43
C VAL A 130 4.38 -8.43 -10.92
N VAL A 131 5.52 -8.67 -10.28
CA VAL A 131 5.62 -8.72 -8.81
C VAL A 131 5.93 -7.34 -8.24
N SER A 132 5.14 -6.89 -7.26
CA SER A 132 5.32 -5.59 -6.62
C SER A 132 6.56 -5.54 -5.71
N CYS A 133 7.20 -4.38 -5.58
CA CYS A 133 8.32 -4.21 -4.66
C CYS A 133 7.90 -4.32 -3.18
N SER A 134 6.66 -3.96 -2.86
CA SER A 134 6.10 -4.10 -1.51
C SER A 134 5.95 -5.56 -1.11
N ASP A 135 5.46 -6.42 -2.01
CA ASP A 135 5.37 -7.86 -1.74
C ASP A 135 6.75 -8.51 -1.66
N ILE A 136 7.72 -8.09 -2.49
CA ILE A 136 9.10 -8.54 -2.38
C ILE A 136 9.67 -8.19 -1.02
N LEU A 137 9.46 -6.98 -0.51
CA LEU A 137 9.92 -6.57 0.82
C LEU A 137 9.33 -7.44 1.94
N VAL A 138 8.04 -7.75 1.86
CA VAL A 138 7.36 -8.64 2.83
C VAL A 138 7.88 -10.07 2.73
N LEU A 139 7.94 -10.64 1.52
CA LEU A 139 8.39 -12.01 1.28
C LEU A 139 9.87 -12.19 1.68
N ALA A 140 10.74 -11.27 1.29
CA ALA A 140 12.16 -11.29 1.64
C ALA A 140 12.36 -11.23 3.16
N THR A 141 11.63 -10.35 3.85
CA THR A 141 11.69 -10.23 5.32
C THR A 141 11.21 -11.51 6.01
N ARG A 142 10.13 -12.11 5.50
CA ARG A 142 9.61 -13.39 6.01
C ARG A 142 10.67 -14.49 5.87
N VAL A 143 11.24 -14.65 4.69
CA VAL A 143 12.27 -15.65 4.41
C VAL A 143 13.51 -15.44 5.27
N ALA A 144 13.99 -14.19 5.37
CA ALA A 144 15.20 -13.87 6.13
C ALA A 144 15.10 -14.21 7.61
N SER A 145 13.88 -14.28 8.16
CA SER A 145 13.63 -14.53 9.58
C SER A 145 13.64 -16.02 9.96
N PHE A 146 13.77 -16.93 8.98
CA PHE A 146 13.90 -18.37 9.17
C PHE A 146 15.33 -18.84 8.89
#